data_AF-A0A7C2W6M2-F1
#
_entry.id   AF-A0A7C2W6M2-F1
#
_cell.length_a   1.000
_cell.length_b   1.000
_cell.length_c   1.000
_cell.angle_alpha   90.00
_cell.angle_beta   90.00
_cell.angle_gamma   90.00
#
_symmetry.space_group_name_H-M   'P 1'
#
loop_
_entity.id
_entity.type
_entity.pdbx_description
1 polymer ?
#
loop_
_entity_poly.entity_id
_entity_poly.type
_entity_poly.pdbx_seq_one_letter_code
_entity_poly.pdbx_strand_id
1 'polypeptide(L)'
;MEKDLNLLRNLIEVAHQQTGLMLQAVEAEETKTLLRLLKGREAILSRIAKLMREIDEIPADILNRLRVIAKLNQTLLRGIGLKRREIAEIMAKNDIAGKMASKYKGEKGETFPMFIDISVG
;
A
#
# COMPACT_ATOMS: atom_id res chain seq x y z
N MET A 1 10.63 -33.53 -2.02
CA MET A 1 11.23 -32.74 -3.11
C MET A 1 10.20 -32.27 -4.14
N GLU A 2 9.62 -33.13 -4.99
CA GLU A 2 8.64 -32.65 -6.01
C GLU A 2 7.37 -32.02 -5.41
N LYS A 3 6.86 -32.61 -4.33
CA LYS A 3 5.73 -32.05 -3.57
C LYS A 3 6.03 -30.64 -3.03
N ASP A 4 7.24 -30.42 -2.55
CA ASP A 4 7.67 -29.14 -1.95
C ASP A 4 7.87 -28.07 -3.02
N LEU A 5 8.41 -28.45 -4.18
CA LEU A 5 8.50 -27.59 -5.35
C LEU A 5 7.11 -27.19 -5.88
N ASN A 6 6.16 -28.11 -5.93
CA ASN A 6 4.78 -27.81 -6.34
C ASN A 6 4.09 -26.89 -5.34
N LEU A 7 4.28 -27.13 -4.04
CA LEU A 7 3.79 -26.21 -3.00
C LEU A 7 4.43 -24.82 -3.13
N LEU A 8 5.74 -24.74 -3.37
CA LEU A 8 6.45 -23.49 -3.57
C LEU A 8 5.89 -22.71 -4.77
N ARG A 9 5.65 -23.38 -5.90
CA ARG A 9 5.02 -22.78 -7.09
C ARG A 9 3.63 -22.22 -6.77
N ASN A 10 2.80 -22.98 -6.06
CA ASN A 10 1.47 -22.54 -5.67
C ASN A 10 1.52 -21.31 -4.76
N LEU A 11 2.41 -21.30 -3.77
CA LEU A 11 2.55 -20.15 -2.86
C LEU A 11 3.04 -18.89 -3.60
N ILE A 12 3.95 -19.05 -4.54
CA ILE A 12 4.43 -17.96 -5.40
C ILE A 12 3.29 -17.41 -6.25
N GLU A 13 2.47 -18.27 -6.85
CA GLU A 13 1.31 -17.85 -7.63
C GLU A 13 0.30 -17.07 -6.75
N VAL A 14 -0.01 -17.57 -5.55
CA VAL A 14 -0.86 -16.85 -4.60
C VAL A 14 -0.26 -15.48 -4.23
N ALA A 15 1.05 -15.41 -3.98
CA ALA A 15 1.72 -14.15 -3.67
C ALA A 15 1.69 -13.17 -4.84
N HIS A 16 1.78 -13.66 -6.08
CA HIS A 16 1.63 -12.86 -7.29
C HIS A 16 0.23 -12.25 -7.39
N GLN A 17 -0.81 -13.08 -7.29
CA GLN A 17 -2.22 -12.65 -7.35
C GLN A 17 -2.55 -11.65 -6.24
N GLN A 18 -2.11 -11.91 -5.01
CA GLN A 18 -2.29 -10.97 -3.89
C GLN A 18 -1.62 -9.62 -4.17
N THR A 19 -0.46 -9.59 -4.82
CA THR A 19 0.20 -8.33 -5.18
C THR A 19 -0.62 -7.54 -6.20
N GLY A 20 -1.21 -8.22 -7.19
CA GLY A 20 -2.13 -7.60 -8.14
C GLY A 20 -3.35 -6.97 -7.46
N LEU A 21 -3.99 -7.71 -6.55
CA LEU A 21 -5.13 -7.20 -5.77
C LEU A 21 -4.73 -6.00 -4.88
N MET A 22 -3.53 -6.01 -4.32
CA MET A 22 -3.02 -4.86 -3.55
C MET A 22 -2.82 -3.63 -4.40
N LEU A 23 -2.31 -3.78 -5.62
CA LEU A 23 -2.13 -2.67 -6.56
C LEU A 23 -3.50 -2.06 -6.93
N GLN A 24 -4.48 -2.89 -7.24
CA GLN A 24 -5.86 -2.45 -7.47
C GLN A 24 -6.45 -1.73 -6.25
N ALA A 25 -6.22 -2.24 -5.04
CA ALA A 25 -6.68 -1.58 -3.82
C ALA A 25 -6.00 -0.22 -3.56
N VAL A 26 -4.74 -0.05 -3.99
CA VAL A 26 -4.05 1.26 -3.95
C VAL A 26 -4.69 2.23 -4.94
N GLU A 27 -4.95 1.79 -6.17
CA GLU A 27 -5.57 2.60 -7.22
C GLU A 27 -7.01 3.01 -6.88
N ALA A 28 -7.78 2.09 -6.27
CA ALA A 28 -9.15 2.32 -5.82
C ALA A 28 -9.26 2.96 -4.43
N GLU A 29 -8.13 3.31 -3.80
CA GLU A 29 -8.07 3.90 -2.44
C GLU A 29 -8.72 3.06 -1.33
N GLU A 30 -8.85 1.74 -1.55
CA GLU A 30 -9.46 0.79 -0.62
C GLU A 30 -8.51 0.42 0.54
N THR A 31 -8.26 1.36 1.44
CA THR A 31 -7.26 1.20 2.51
C THR A 31 -7.52 -0.02 3.41
N LYS A 32 -8.79 -0.32 3.73
CA LYS A 32 -9.13 -1.50 4.55
C LYS A 32 -8.79 -2.81 3.83
N THR A 33 -9.13 -2.90 2.54
CA THR A 33 -8.80 -4.06 1.69
C THR A 33 -7.29 -4.24 1.61
N LEU A 34 -6.56 -3.17 1.34
CA LEU A 34 -5.10 -3.17 1.25
C LEU A 34 -4.45 -3.68 2.56
N LEU A 35 -4.86 -3.16 3.71
CA LEU A 35 -4.32 -3.58 5.02
C LEU A 35 -4.59 -5.06 5.31
N ARG A 36 -5.80 -5.55 4.99
CA ARG A 36 -6.14 -6.97 5.15
C ARG A 36 -5.24 -7.85 4.28
N LEU A 37 -5.04 -7.47 3.02
CA LEU A 37 -4.18 -8.19 2.09
C LEU A 37 -2.73 -8.21 2.58
N LEU A 38 -2.20 -7.07 3.05
CA LEU A 38 -0.81 -6.96 3.52
C LEU A 38 -0.54 -7.89 4.70
N LYS A 39 -1.47 -7.96 5.66
CA LYS A 39 -1.38 -8.88 6.81
C LYS A 39 -1.41 -10.35 6.37
N GLY A 40 -2.33 -10.70 5.46
CA GLY A 40 -2.44 -12.07 4.95
C GLY A 40 -1.20 -12.54 4.17
N ARG A 41 -0.50 -11.60 3.54
CA ARG A 41 0.66 -11.88 2.70
C ARG A 41 1.92 -12.26 3.48
N GLU A 42 2.10 -11.73 4.68
CA GLU A 42 3.26 -12.01 5.52
C GLU A 42 3.46 -13.51 5.76
N ALA A 43 2.38 -14.21 6.11
CA ALA A 43 2.40 -15.66 6.34
C ALA A 43 2.82 -16.45 5.09
N ILE A 44 2.39 -16.02 3.90
CA ILE A 44 2.74 -16.67 2.63
C ILE A 44 4.22 -16.48 2.31
N LEU A 45 4.73 -15.25 2.46
CA LEU A 45 6.14 -14.95 2.20
C LEU A 45 7.06 -15.69 3.19
N SER A 46 6.70 -15.75 4.47
CA SER A 46 7.44 -16.54 5.46
C SER A 46 7.46 -18.03 5.12
N ARG A 47 6.35 -18.58 4.61
CA ARG A 47 6.28 -19.98 4.19
C ARG A 47 7.12 -20.25 2.94
N ILE A 48 7.10 -19.34 1.96
CA ILE A 48 7.99 -19.41 0.78
C ILE A 48 9.45 -19.42 1.22
N ALA A 49 9.86 -18.48 2.09
CA ALA A 49 11.24 -18.38 2.56
C ALA A 49 11.69 -19.60 3.38
N LYS A 50 10.77 -20.27 4.10
CA LYS A 50 11.06 -21.54 4.77
C LYS A 50 11.30 -22.66 3.76
N LEU A 51 10.39 -22.85 2.80
CA LEU A 51 10.52 -23.90 1.78
C LEU A 51 11.77 -23.72 0.92
N MET A 52 12.12 -22.49 0.57
CA MET A 52 13.34 -22.21 -0.20
C MET A 52 14.63 -22.61 0.53
N ARG A 53 14.64 -22.68 1.86
CA ARG A 53 15.79 -23.15 2.65
C ARG A 53 15.87 -24.67 2.75
N GLU A 54 14.76 -25.36 2.50
CA GLU A 54 14.64 -26.82 2.58
C GLU A 54 14.86 -27.49 1.21
N ILE A 55 14.97 -26.70 0.13
CA ILE A 55 15.15 -27.16 -1.24
C ILE A 55 16.59 -26.87 -1.67
N ASP A 56 17.35 -27.92 -1.96
CA ASP A 56 18.77 -27.83 -2.33
C ASP A 56 18.99 -27.06 -3.65
N GLU A 57 18.14 -27.30 -4.65
CA GLU A 57 18.23 -26.65 -5.94
C GLU A 57 16.87 -26.06 -6.35
N ILE A 58 16.82 -24.74 -6.52
CA ILE A 58 15.61 -24.04 -6.95
C ILE A 58 15.63 -23.88 -8.47
N PRO A 59 14.64 -24.46 -9.18
CA PRO A 59 14.51 -24.32 -10.62
C PRO A 59 14.46 -22.87 -11.12
N ALA A 60 15.02 -22.64 -12.32
CA ALA A 60 15.09 -21.31 -12.92
C ALA A 60 13.71 -20.66 -13.16
N ASP A 61 12.67 -21.45 -13.45
CA ASP A 61 11.29 -20.95 -13.60
C ASP A 61 10.78 -20.32 -12.29
N ILE A 62 11.08 -20.95 -11.15
CA ILE A 62 10.70 -20.46 -9.83
C ILE A 62 11.45 -19.15 -9.52
N LEU A 63 12.75 -19.11 -9.78
CA LEU A 63 13.55 -17.89 -9.59
C LEU A 63 13.04 -16.73 -10.46
N ASN A 64 12.65 -17.01 -11.71
CA ASN A 64 12.08 -16.01 -12.60
C ASN A 64 10.74 -15.47 -12.08
N ARG A 65 9.85 -16.33 -11.57
CA ARG A 65 8.59 -15.90 -10.95
C ARG A 65 8.82 -15.03 -9.70
N LEU A 66 9.78 -15.40 -8.86
CA LEU A 66 10.15 -14.58 -7.68
C LEU A 66 10.64 -13.19 -8.08
N ARG A 67 11.43 -13.08 -9.16
CA ARG A 67 11.86 -11.77 -9.70
C ARG A 67 10.68 -10.92 -10.17
N VAL A 68 9.67 -11.53 -10.78
CA VAL A 68 8.43 -10.82 -11.18
C VAL A 68 7.70 -10.28 -9.95
N ILE A 69 7.54 -11.09 -8.90
CA ILE A 69 6.92 -10.66 -7.64
C ILE A 69 7.72 -9.52 -7.00
N ALA A 70 9.06 -9.60 -7.00
CA ALA A 70 9.91 -8.54 -6.48
C ALA A 70 9.70 -7.20 -7.22
N LYS A 71 9.59 -7.24 -8.55
CA LYS A 71 9.26 -6.04 -9.37
C LYS A 71 7.89 -5.48 -9.01
N LEU A 72 6.86 -6.33 -8.92
CA LEU A 72 5.52 -5.90 -8.52
C LEU A 72 5.49 -5.29 -7.11
N ASN A 73 6.31 -5.81 -6.19
CA ASN A 73 6.44 -5.24 -4.85
C ASN A 73 7.05 -3.86 -4.86
N GLN A 74 8.04 -3.60 -5.70
CA GLN A 74 8.60 -2.26 -5.85
C GLN A 74 7.55 -1.28 -6.36
N THR A 75 6.71 -1.71 -7.32
CA THR A 75 5.57 -0.91 -7.80
C THR A 75 4.58 -0.63 -6.68
N LEU A 76 4.20 -1.65 -5.90
CA LEU A 76 3.27 -1.50 -4.78
C LEU A 76 3.81 -0.54 -3.72
N LEU A 77 5.07 -0.68 -3.32
CA LEU A 77 5.72 0.21 -2.35
C LEU A 77 5.76 1.65 -2.86
N ARG A 78 6.02 1.86 -4.15
CA ARG A 78 5.96 3.20 -4.76
C ARG A 78 4.54 3.77 -4.69
N GLY A 79 3.52 2.99 -5.01
CA GLY A 79 2.11 3.40 -4.94
C GLY A 79 1.69 3.80 -3.52
N ILE A 80 2.00 2.96 -2.53
CA ILE A 80 1.75 3.27 -1.11
C ILE A 80 2.52 4.53 -0.68
N GLY A 81 3.78 4.66 -1.10
CA GLY A 81 4.61 5.82 -0.79
C GLY A 81 4.07 7.14 -1.38
N LEU A 82 3.46 7.10 -2.56
CA LEU A 82 2.76 8.23 -3.16
C LEU A 82 1.53 8.61 -2.33
N LYS A 83 0.66 7.64 -2.00
CA LYS A 83 -0.52 7.89 -1.17
C LYS A 83 -0.18 8.43 0.21
N ARG A 84 0.91 7.95 0.82
CA ARG A 84 1.40 8.49 2.10
C ARG A 84 1.78 9.97 2.00
N ARG A 85 2.41 10.39 0.90
CA ARG A 85 2.78 11.81 0.69
C ARG A 85 1.55 12.69 0.51
N GLU A 86 0.58 12.23 -0.28
CA GLU A 86 -0.70 12.91 -0.49
C GLU A 86 -1.43 13.16 0.84
N ILE A 87 -1.53 12.14 1.70
CA ILE A 87 -2.14 12.27 3.04
C ILE A 87 -1.38 13.29 3.88
N ALA A 88 -0.04 13.26 3.88
CA ALA A 88 0.77 14.19 4.66
C ALA A 88 0.56 15.65 4.21
N GLU A 89 0.45 15.89 2.90
CA GLU A 89 0.17 17.22 2.35
C GLU A 89 -1.23 17.72 2.75
N ILE A 90 -2.25 16.86 2.70
CA ILE A 90 -3.61 17.20 3.15
C ILE A 90 -3.62 17.52 4.65
N MET A 91 -2.94 16.72 5.47
CA MET A 91 -2.83 16.96 6.91
C MET A 91 -2.16 18.30 7.22
N ALA A 92 -1.10 18.66 6.49
CA ALA A 92 -0.42 19.95 6.65
C ALA A 92 -1.36 21.12 6.30
N LYS A 93 -2.14 21.01 5.22
CA LYS A 93 -3.15 22.02 4.84
C LYS A 93 -4.22 22.16 5.93
N ASN A 94 -4.70 21.05 6.49
CA ASN A 94 -5.70 21.05 7.57
C ASN A 94 -5.14 21.67 8.87
N ASP A 95 -3.88 21.43 9.21
CA ASP A 95 -3.24 22.06 10.37
C ASP A 95 -3.14 23.59 10.20
N ILE A 96 -2.78 24.06 9.01
CA ILE A 96 -2.77 25.50 8.68
C ILE A 96 -4.19 26.08 8.82
N ALA A 97 -5.20 25.41 8.28
CA ALA A 97 -6.59 25.85 8.39
C ALA A 97 -7.05 25.93 9.87
N GLY A 98 -6.69 24.94 10.70
CA GLY A 98 -6.98 24.95 12.14
C GLY A 98 -6.30 26.09 12.90
N LYS A 99 -5.03 26.39 12.56
CA LYS A 99 -4.30 27.53 13.12
C LYS A 99 -4.95 28.87 12.73
N MET A 100 -5.38 29.01 11.48
CA MET A 100 -6.09 30.20 11.02
C MET A 100 -7.41 30.39 11.76
N ALA A 101 -8.25 29.35 11.84
CA ALA A 101 -9.52 29.38 12.56
C ALA A 101 -9.34 29.75 14.06
N SER A 102 -8.26 29.29 14.68
CA SER A 102 -7.95 29.59 16.08
C SER A 102 -7.55 31.05 16.31
N LYS A 103 -6.87 31.68 15.34
CA LYS A 103 -6.53 33.12 15.39
C LYS A 103 -7.78 34.00 15.31
N TYR A 104 -8.74 33.64 14.45
CA TYR A 104 -10.00 34.37 14.33
C TYR A 104 -10.92 34.22 15.56
N LYS A 105 -10.82 33.13 16.33
CA LYS A 105 -11.55 32.99 17.61
C LYS A 105 -10.99 33.87 18.74
N GLY A 106 -9.74 34.30 18.66
CA GLY A 106 -9.07 35.12 19.68
C GLY A 106 -9.32 36.63 19.54
N GLU A 107 -9.80 37.09 18.39
CA GLU A 107 -9.98 38.51 18.08
C GLU A 107 -11.47 38.83 17.88
N LYS A 108 -12.18 38.99 19.00
CA LYS A 108 -13.53 39.59 19.12
C LYS A 108 -14.68 38.75 18.58
N GLY A 109 -15.75 38.69 19.39
CA GLY A 109 -17.06 38.22 18.92
C GLY A 109 -17.49 38.98 17.68
N GLU A 110 -18.22 38.28 16.80
CA GLU A 110 -18.80 38.77 15.55
C GLU A 110 -17.83 38.95 14.37
N THR A 111 -17.62 37.88 13.60
CA THR A 111 -18.09 37.74 12.19
C THR A 111 -17.54 36.43 11.61
N PHE A 112 -18.44 35.55 11.17
CA PHE A 112 -18.07 34.34 10.42
C PHE A 112 -17.51 34.73 9.04
N PRO A 113 -16.40 34.16 8.56
CA PRO A 113 -16.04 34.32 7.17
C PRO A 113 -17.03 33.54 6.31
N MET A 114 -17.73 34.24 5.41
CA MET A 114 -18.43 33.59 4.29
C MET A 114 -17.43 32.71 3.56
N PHE A 115 -17.78 31.43 3.38
CA PHE A 115 -17.08 30.57 2.44
C PHE A 115 -17.17 31.23 1.06
N ILE A 116 -16.06 31.76 0.56
CA ILE A 116 -15.95 32.18 -0.83
C ILE A 116 -15.76 30.89 -1.62
N ASP A 117 -16.82 30.50 -2.33
CA ASP A 117 -16.75 29.48 -3.36
C ASP A 117 -15.82 29.99 -4.48
N ILE A 118 -14.69 29.31 -4.68
CA ILE A 118 -13.73 29.60 -5.75
C ILE A 118 -14.03 28.79 -7.03
N SER A 119 -15.27 28.34 -7.20
CA SER A 119 -15.78 27.77 -8.45
C SER A 119 -16.05 28.85 -9.52
N VAL A 120 -15.05 29.67 -9.87
CA VAL A 120 -15.08 30.43 -11.14
C VAL A 120 -13.65 30.77 -11.57
N GLY A 121 -13.23 30.17 -12.69
CA GLY A 121 -11.95 30.41 -13.37
C GLY A 121 -11.54 29.22 -14.23
#